data_AF-A0A7W1G440-F1
#
_entry.id   AF-A0A7W1G440-F1
#
_cell.length_a   1.000
_cell.length_b   1.000
_cell.length_c   1.000
_cell.angle_alpha   90.00
_cell.angle_beta   90.00
_cell.angle_gamma   90.00
#
_symmetry.space_group_name_H-M   'P 1'
#
loop_
_entity.id
_entity.type
_entity.pdbx_description
1 polymer ?
#
loop_
_entity_poly.entity_id
_entity_poly.type
_entity_poly.pdbx_seq_one_letter_code
_entity_poly.pdbx_strand_id
1 'polypeptide(L)'
;MTTHVHHLRGCAPAPLAHYLKALGILRLVSEQADPTARLWWQDEHACLATTLDESELLAFFAESYQPTPMVAPWNGGSGFYPKDNHSGLDAVVRSRHKRFSEFQAAIASARA
;
A
#
# COMPACT_ATOMS: atom_id res chain seq x y z
N MET A 1 -5.09 -21.91 11.99
CA MET A 1 -4.07 -21.04 11.36
C MET A 1 -3.16 -20.56 12.47
N THR A 2 -1.84 -20.63 12.26
CA THR A 2 -0.87 -20.11 13.22
C THR A 2 -0.85 -18.59 13.09
N THR A 3 -0.80 -17.88 14.22
CA THR A 3 -0.66 -16.43 14.23
C THR A 3 0.80 -16.09 14.52
N HIS A 4 1.40 -15.28 13.64
CA HIS A 4 2.74 -14.74 13.77
C HIS A 4 2.66 -13.29 14.27
N VAL A 5 3.59 -12.90 15.14
CA VAL A 5 3.71 -11.52 15.64
C VAL A 5 4.99 -10.89 15.09
N HIS A 6 4.84 -9.82 14.31
CA HIS A 6 5.93 -9.09 13.69
C HIS A 6 6.19 -7.77 14.41
N HIS A 7 7.45 -7.53 14.77
CA HIS A 7 7.87 -6.31 15.46
C HIS A 7 8.35 -5.24 14.47
N LEU A 8 7.49 -4.25 14.20
CA LEU A 8 7.73 -3.18 13.22
C LEU A 8 8.45 -1.99 13.88
N ARG A 9 9.75 -2.16 14.17
CA ARG A 9 10.56 -1.17 14.91
C ARG A 9 10.67 0.22 14.25
N GLY A 10 10.34 0.34 12.98
CA GLY A 10 10.23 1.63 12.26
C GLY A 10 8.84 2.28 12.31
N CYS A 11 7.95 1.82 13.19
CA CYS A 11 6.55 2.23 13.29
C CYS A 11 6.13 2.56 14.74
N ALA A 12 6.89 3.45 15.39
CA ALA A 12 6.56 3.96 16.72
C ALA A 12 5.25 4.79 16.75
N PRO A 13 4.63 5.01 17.93
CA PRO A 13 3.45 5.86 18.06
C PRO A 13 3.71 7.33 17.67
N ALA A 14 4.97 7.77 17.80
CA ALA A 14 5.41 9.10 17.40
C ALA A 14 6.76 9.01 16.63
N PRO A 15 7.02 9.94 15.69
CA PRO A 15 6.15 11.01 15.18
C PRO A 15 4.96 10.48 14.36
N LEU A 16 4.00 11.36 14.03
CA LEU A 16 2.77 11.02 13.28
C LEU A 16 3.03 10.18 12.03
N ALA A 17 4.13 10.43 11.31
CA ALA A 17 4.50 9.65 10.13
C ALA A 17 4.71 8.14 10.42
N HIS A 18 5.28 7.79 11.58
CA HIS A 18 5.46 6.40 12.00
C HIS A 18 4.12 5.75 12.35
N TYR A 19 3.25 6.50 13.03
CA TYR A 19 1.90 6.06 13.36
C TYR A 19 1.07 5.74 12.10
N LEU A 20 1.07 6.68 11.14
CA LEU A 20 0.36 6.51 9.87
C LEU A 20 0.93 5.36 9.03
N LYS A 21 2.24 5.13 9.07
CA LYS A 21 2.87 3.97 8.43
C LYS A 21 2.35 2.66 9.03
N ALA A 22 2.26 2.56 10.35
CA ALA A 22 1.73 1.38 11.02
C ALA A 22 0.26 1.10 10.60
N LEU A 23 -0.57 2.16 10.59
CA LEU A 23 -1.95 2.05 10.14
C LEU A 23 -2.07 1.65 8.67
N GLY A 24 -1.20 2.17 7.81
CA GLY A 24 -1.13 1.78 6.41
C GLY A 24 -0.79 0.30 6.23
N ILE A 25 0.16 -0.21 7.02
CA ILE A 25 0.51 -1.65 7.05
C ILE A 25 -0.70 -2.49 7.49
N LEU A 26 -1.34 -2.14 8.63
CA LEU A 26 -2.52 -2.87 9.10
C LEU A 26 -3.61 -2.88 8.03
N ARG A 27 -3.93 -1.72 7.47
CA ARG A 27 -4.97 -1.60 6.44
C ARG A 27 -4.68 -2.50 5.26
N LEU A 28 -3.49 -2.41 4.67
CA LEU A 28 -3.11 -3.21 3.50
C LEU A 28 -3.15 -4.72 3.78
N VAL A 29 -2.57 -5.17 4.90
CA VAL A 29 -2.58 -6.58 5.27
C VAL A 29 -4.01 -7.06 5.53
N SER A 30 -4.80 -6.29 6.29
CA SER A 30 -6.17 -6.67 6.64
C SER A 30 -7.13 -6.72 5.45
N GLU A 31 -6.99 -5.79 4.51
CA GLU A 31 -7.88 -5.71 3.34
C GLU A 31 -7.48 -6.71 2.24
N GLN A 32 -6.20 -7.05 2.11
CA GLN A 32 -5.69 -7.72 0.92
C GLN A 32 -5.04 -9.09 1.15
N ALA A 33 -4.75 -9.47 2.40
CA ALA A 33 -4.04 -10.71 2.71
C ALA A 33 -4.67 -11.51 3.86
N ASP A 34 -4.96 -10.86 4.98
CA ASP A 34 -5.47 -11.49 6.20
C ASP A 34 -6.49 -10.59 6.93
N PRO A 35 -7.80 -10.80 6.71
CA PRO A 35 -8.88 -10.05 7.39
C PRO A 35 -8.87 -10.14 8.91
N THR A 36 -8.12 -11.10 9.48
CA THR A 36 -8.01 -11.29 10.93
C THR A 36 -6.80 -10.59 11.53
N ALA A 37 -5.98 -9.90 10.73
CA ALA A 37 -4.82 -9.17 11.21
C ALA A 37 -5.19 -8.12 12.27
N ARG A 38 -4.31 -7.95 13.26
CA ARG A 38 -4.46 -6.98 14.35
C ARG A 38 -3.14 -6.25 14.57
N LEU A 39 -3.20 -5.00 14.98
CA LEU A 39 -2.03 -4.20 15.31
C LEU A 39 -2.22 -3.46 16.63
N TRP A 40 -1.17 -3.46 17.44
CA TRP A 40 -1.08 -2.65 18.66
C TRP A 40 0.33 -2.07 18.78
N TRP A 41 0.52 -1.14 19.71
CA TRP A 41 1.85 -0.64 20.05
C TRP A 41 2.31 -1.19 21.39
N GLN A 42 3.59 -1.52 21.47
CA GLN A 42 4.27 -1.99 22.66
C GLN A 42 5.73 -1.52 22.60
N ASP A 43 6.29 -1.01 23.69
CA ASP A 43 7.71 -0.61 23.78
C ASP A 43 8.20 0.22 22.57
N GLU A 44 7.50 1.32 22.27
CA GLU A 44 7.81 2.26 21.17
C GLU A 44 7.84 1.67 19.75
N HIS A 45 7.13 0.58 19.49
CA HIS A 45 6.96 0.06 18.13
C HIS A 45 5.60 -0.61 17.93
N ALA A 46 5.18 -0.74 16.67
CA ALA A 46 3.97 -1.48 16.34
C ALA A 46 4.27 -2.99 16.28
N CYS A 47 3.36 -3.78 16.84
CA CYS A 47 3.31 -5.23 16.75
C CYS A 47 2.15 -5.62 15.84
N LEU A 48 2.42 -6.35 14.76
CA LEU A 48 1.42 -6.85 13.82
C LEU A 48 1.22 -8.34 14.05
N ALA A 49 0.01 -8.75 14.45
CA ALA A 49 -0.40 -10.16 14.46
C ALA A 49 -1.13 -10.51 13.17
N THR A 50 -0.70 -11.54 12.46
CA THR A 50 -1.30 -12.01 11.21
C THR A 50 -1.01 -13.50 10.98
N THR A 51 -1.73 -14.14 10.06
CA THR A 51 -1.45 -15.51 9.62
C THR A 51 -0.24 -15.62 8.69
N LEU A 52 0.26 -14.51 8.15
CA LEU A 52 1.43 -14.48 7.28
C LEU A 52 2.71 -14.58 8.12
N ASP A 53 3.61 -15.49 7.75
CA ASP A 53 4.97 -15.47 8.27
C ASP A 53 5.81 -14.32 7.66
N GLU A 54 7.08 -14.21 8.05
CA GLU A 54 7.94 -13.11 7.59
C GLU A 54 8.17 -13.14 6.07
N SER A 55 8.37 -14.32 5.49
CA SER A 55 8.63 -14.47 4.06
C SER A 55 7.39 -14.15 3.24
N GLU A 56 6.23 -14.60 3.71
CA GLU A 56 4.93 -14.31 3.10
C GLU A 56 4.59 -12.82 3.19
N LEU A 57 4.86 -12.17 4.33
CA LEU A 57 4.62 -10.74 4.51
C LEU A 57 5.52 -9.89 3.59
N LEU A 58 6.78 -10.26 3.43
CA LEU A 58 7.69 -9.61 2.49
C LEU A 58 7.26 -9.80 1.04
N ALA A 59 6.89 -11.02 0.65
CA ALA A 59 6.38 -11.31 -0.68
C ALA A 59 5.09 -10.53 -0.98
N PHE A 60 4.18 -10.40 0.00
CA PHE A 60 2.99 -9.56 -0.11
C PHE A 60 3.36 -8.12 -0.48
N PHE A 61 4.24 -7.45 0.28
CA PHE A 61 4.62 -6.06 0.01
C PHE A 61 5.51 -5.88 -1.22
N ALA A 62 6.29 -6.88 -1.63
CA ALA A 62 7.14 -6.77 -2.80
C ALA A 62 6.35 -6.99 -4.11
N GLU A 63 5.42 -7.94 -4.11
CA GLU A 63 4.88 -8.52 -5.34
C GLU A 63 3.36 -8.39 -5.47
N SER A 64 2.63 -8.58 -4.37
CA SER A 64 1.17 -8.79 -4.43
C SER A 64 0.33 -7.58 -4.03
N TYR A 65 0.84 -6.70 -3.16
CA TYR A 65 0.06 -5.57 -2.64
C TYR A 65 -0.45 -4.69 -3.78
N GLN A 66 -1.74 -4.36 -3.73
CA GLN A 66 -2.38 -3.45 -4.68
C GLN A 66 -2.35 -2.04 -4.08
N PRO A 67 -1.66 -1.07 -4.71
CA PRO A 67 -1.68 0.30 -4.25
C PRO A 67 -3.11 0.87 -4.25
N THR A 68 -3.45 1.68 -3.24
CA THR A 68 -4.73 2.40 -3.27
C THR A 68 -4.74 3.35 -4.47
N PRO A 69 -5.77 3.31 -5.33
CA PRO A 69 -5.76 4.00 -6.63
C PRO A 69 -6.09 5.49 -6.50
N MET A 70 -5.24 6.23 -5.76
CA MET A 70 -5.38 7.67 -5.56
C MET A 70 -4.74 8.43 -6.73
N VAL A 71 -5.58 9.09 -7.52
CA VAL A 71 -5.16 9.98 -8.62
C VAL A 71 -5.68 11.40 -8.38
N ALA A 72 -4.97 12.41 -8.89
CA ALA A 72 -5.35 13.82 -8.76
C ALA A 72 -5.24 14.52 -10.13
N PRO A 73 -6.14 14.22 -11.07
CA PRO A 73 -6.06 14.70 -12.46
C PRO A 73 -6.12 16.23 -12.56
N TRP A 74 -6.69 16.92 -11.58
CA TRP A 74 -6.80 18.39 -11.55
C TRP A 74 -5.47 19.11 -11.24
N ASN A 75 -4.44 18.40 -10.76
CA ASN A 75 -3.16 19.01 -10.45
C ASN A 75 -2.33 19.25 -11.72
N GLY A 76 -1.66 20.41 -11.81
CA GLY A 76 -0.67 20.65 -12.85
C GLY A 76 0.53 19.69 -12.70
N GLY A 77 1.00 19.11 -13.80
CA GLY A 77 2.07 18.10 -13.77
C GLY A 77 1.62 16.72 -13.28
N SER A 78 0.32 16.46 -13.19
CA SER A 78 -0.25 15.17 -12.73
C SER A 78 -0.06 14.02 -13.73
N GLY A 79 0.29 14.34 -14.98
CA GLY A 79 0.44 13.38 -16.08
C GLY A 79 -0.83 13.20 -16.91
N PHE A 80 -1.89 13.97 -16.62
CA PHE A 80 -3.18 13.86 -17.32
C PHE A 80 -3.35 14.88 -18.45
N TYR A 81 -2.58 15.97 -18.47
CA TYR A 81 -2.67 17.01 -19.50
C TYR A 81 -1.52 16.98 -20.51
N PRO A 82 -1.69 17.51 -21.74
CA PRO A 82 -0.69 17.38 -22.82
C PRO A 82 0.72 17.93 -22.52
N LYS A 83 0.85 18.84 -21.55
CA LYS A 83 2.13 19.44 -21.16
C LYS A 83 2.78 18.76 -19.96
N ASP A 84 2.14 17.75 -19.39
CA ASP A 84 2.62 17.06 -18.21
C ASP A 84 3.68 16.00 -18.56
N ASN A 85 4.44 15.56 -17.56
CA ASN A 85 5.26 14.37 -17.68
C ASN A 85 4.39 13.11 -17.56
N HIS A 86 4.18 12.40 -18.66
CA HIS A 86 3.36 11.19 -18.70
C HIS A 86 4.07 9.91 -18.25
N SER A 87 5.40 9.92 -18.05
CA SER A 87 6.20 8.70 -17.84
C SER A 87 5.73 7.84 -16.66
N GLY A 88 5.30 8.46 -15.56
CA GLY A 88 4.80 7.75 -14.39
C GLY A 88 3.47 7.02 -14.66
N LEU A 89 2.49 7.73 -15.24
CA LEU A 89 1.18 7.11 -15.56
C LEU A 89 1.32 6.06 -16.66
N ASP A 90 2.11 6.33 -17.69
CA ASP A 90 2.32 5.39 -18.79
C ASP A 90 2.99 4.10 -18.32
N ALA A 91 3.92 4.18 -17.36
CA ALA A 91 4.53 3.00 -16.76
C ALA A 91 3.48 2.14 -16.02
N VAL A 92 2.55 2.76 -15.29
CA VAL A 92 1.46 2.05 -14.60
C VAL A 92 0.47 1.46 -15.61
N VAL A 93 0.08 2.21 -16.65
CA VAL A 93 -0.87 1.77 -17.69
C VAL A 93 -0.31 0.61 -18.51
N ARG A 94 0.99 0.61 -18.83
CA ARG A 94 1.63 -0.47 -19.61
C ARG A 94 2.06 -1.67 -18.77
N SER A 95 2.07 -1.53 -17.44
CA SER A 95 2.43 -2.62 -16.53
C SER A 95 1.49 -3.80 -16.68
N ARG A 96 2.06 -5.01 -16.72
CA ARG A 96 1.31 -6.28 -16.76
C ARG A 96 1.07 -6.86 -15.37
N HIS A 97 1.59 -6.23 -14.32
CA HIS A 97 1.38 -6.71 -12.96
C HIS A 97 -0.05 -6.42 -12.52
N LYS A 98 -0.77 -7.47 -12.12
CA LYS A 98 -2.15 -7.39 -11.64
C LYS A 98 -2.34 -6.40 -10.50
N ARG A 99 -1.30 -6.14 -9.70
CA ARG A 99 -1.36 -5.18 -8.60
C ARG A 99 -1.76 -3.77 -8.99
N PHE A 100 -1.62 -3.41 -10.26
CA PHE A 100 -1.98 -2.09 -10.77
C PHE A 100 -3.36 -2.04 -11.43
N SER A 101 -4.15 -3.12 -11.46
CA SER A 101 -5.45 -3.13 -12.17
C SER A 101 -6.41 -2.06 -11.69
N GLU A 102 -6.56 -1.90 -10.38
CA GLU A 102 -7.41 -0.85 -9.79
C GLU A 102 -6.87 0.55 -10.08
N PHE A 103 -5.55 0.71 -10.09
CA PHE A 103 -4.90 1.97 -10.44
C PHE A 103 -5.09 2.32 -11.92
N GLN A 104 -5.00 1.34 -12.81
CA GLN A 104 -5.28 1.47 -14.24
C GLN A 104 -6.74 1.87 -14.48
N ALA A 105 -7.69 1.25 -13.75
CA ALA A 105 -9.10 1.60 -13.80
C ALA A 105 -9.35 3.04 -13.34
N ALA A 106 -8.72 3.47 -12.25
CA ALA A 106 -8.83 4.85 -11.78
C ALA A 106 -8.23 5.86 -12.77
N ILE A 107 -7.08 5.57 -13.39
CA ILE A 107 -6.51 6.42 -14.46
C ILE A 107 -7.46 6.50 -15.65
N ALA A 108 -8.06 5.38 -16.07
CA ALA A 108 -9.02 5.36 -17.17
C ALA A 108 -10.26 6.20 -16.86
N SER A 109 -10.81 6.07 -15.65
CA SER A 109 -11.95 6.87 -15.19
C SER A 109 -11.64 8.36 -15.12
N ALA A 110 -10.41 8.74 -14.80
CA ALA A 110 -9.98 10.14 -14.75
C ALA A 110 -9.70 10.76 -16.13
N ARG A 111 -9.65 9.95 -17.19
CA ARG A 111 -9.47 10.39 -18.59
C ARG A 111 -10.78 10.50 -19.38
N ALA A 112 -11.86 9.90 -18.88
CA ALA A 112 -13.19 9.95 -19.48
C ALA A 112 -13.84 11.31 -19.27
#